data_AF-A0A9D1NC37-F1
#
_entry.id   AF-A0A9D1NC37-F1
#
_cell.length_a   1.000
_cell.length_b   1.000
_cell.length_c   1.000
_cell.angle_alpha   90.00
_cell.angle_beta   90.00
_cell.angle_gamma   90.00
#
_symmetry.space_group_name_H-M   'P 1'
#
loop_
_entity.id
_entity.type
_entity.pdbx_description
1 polymer ?
#
loop_
_entity_poly.entity_id
_entity_poly.type
_entity_poly.pdbx_seq_one_letter_code
_entity_poly.pdbx_strand_id
1 'polypeptide(L)'
;MNAKKPLIVYVLKVLESNTDRDHPMTQVKIAEWIDPVLPCDRKTVGRNIKTLQAMGYPIVKTSKGFYMDRRQFNAEEIRFVLRAVMFAEGKDEEEKVELYKKLHRAFQVRWW
;
A
#
# COMPACT_ATOMS: atom_id res chain seq x y z
N MET A 1 -5.27 18.16 22.72
CA MET A 1 -5.46 16.96 21.86
C MET A 1 -4.37 16.95 20.79
N ASN A 2 -3.55 15.90 20.73
CA ASN A 2 -2.38 15.81 19.86
C ASN A 2 -2.77 15.74 18.38
N ALA A 3 -2.66 16.85 17.64
CA ALA A 3 -2.91 16.96 16.19
C ALA A 3 -1.97 16.10 15.31
N LYS A 4 -1.13 15.24 15.91
CA LYS A 4 -0.21 14.32 15.22
C LYS A 4 -0.89 13.07 14.66
N LYS A 5 -2.05 12.66 15.20
CA LYS A 5 -2.76 11.43 14.77
C LYS A 5 -3.42 11.48 13.38
N PRO A 6 -4.01 12.58 12.88
CA PRO A 6 -4.59 12.59 11.53
C PRO A 6 -3.54 12.68 10.41
N LEU A 7 -2.36 13.26 10.66
CA LEU A 7 -1.40 13.58 9.60
C LEU A 7 -0.85 12.34 8.88
N ILE A 8 -0.62 11.23 9.60
CA ILE A 8 -0.16 9.98 8.98
C ILE A 8 -1.16 9.46 7.93
N VAL A 9 -2.45 9.63 8.19
CA VAL A 9 -3.54 9.22 7.28
C VAL A 9 -3.56 10.13 6.05
N TYR A 10 -3.31 11.43 6.20
CA TYR A 10 -3.19 12.34 5.05
C TYR A 10 -1.97 11.99 4.19
N VAL A 11 -0.81 11.72 4.79
CA VAL A 11 0.39 11.28 4.05
C VAL A 11 0.12 9.99 3.29
N LEU A 12 -0.55 9.02 3.93
CA LEU A 12 -0.96 7.78 3.27
C LEU A 12 -1.84 8.05 2.06
N LYS A 13 -2.91 8.83 2.22
CA LYS A 13 -3.83 9.19 1.12
C LYS A 13 -3.14 9.88 -0.04
N VAL A 14 -2.19 10.79 0.22
CA VAL A 14 -1.43 11.45 -0.85
C VAL A 14 -0.65 10.43 -1.65
N LEU A 15 0.10 9.56 -0.98
CA LEU A 15 0.89 8.51 -1.64
C LEU A 15 -0.01 7.54 -2.40
N GLU A 16 -1.12 7.10 -1.81
CA GLU A 16 -2.05 6.18 -2.47
C GLU A 16 -2.67 6.80 -3.72
N SER A 17 -3.17 8.04 -3.66
CA SER A 17 -3.97 8.63 -4.74
C SER A 17 -3.16 9.36 -5.81
N ASN A 18 -1.95 9.84 -5.49
CA ASN A 18 -1.23 10.79 -6.34
C ASN A 18 0.18 10.32 -6.74
N THR A 19 0.57 9.09 -6.38
CA THR A 19 1.89 8.56 -6.72
C THR A 19 1.83 7.16 -7.28
N ASP A 20 2.74 6.89 -8.20
CA ASP A 20 3.06 5.57 -8.73
C ASP A 20 4.55 5.56 -9.13
N ARG A 21 5.00 4.49 -9.79
CA ARG A 21 6.40 4.33 -10.19
C ARG A 21 6.91 5.47 -11.07
N ASP A 22 6.06 6.00 -11.95
CA ASP A 22 6.41 7.04 -12.91
C ASP A 22 6.21 8.45 -12.31
N HIS A 23 5.37 8.55 -11.27
CA HIS A 23 4.99 9.81 -10.61
C HIS A 23 5.35 9.83 -9.10
N PRO A 24 6.63 9.74 -8.70
CA PRO A 24 7.01 9.87 -7.30
C PRO A 24 6.89 11.31 -6.80
N MET A 25 6.56 11.49 -5.52
CA MET A 25 6.47 12.81 -4.87
C MET A 25 7.51 13.00 -3.77
N THR A 26 8.12 14.19 -3.70
CA THR A 26 9.04 14.53 -2.62
C THR A 26 8.29 14.82 -1.32
N GLN A 27 8.99 14.72 -0.18
CA GLN A 27 8.41 15.09 1.12
C GLN A 27 7.93 16.54 1.18
N VAL A 28 8.60 17.44 0.44
CA VAL A 28 8.21 18.85 0.32
C VAL A 28 6.87 18.95 -0.42
N LYS A 29 6.75 18.29 -1.58
CA LYS A 29 5.52 18.35 -2.37
C LYS A 29 4.34 17.68 -1.69
N ILE A 30 4.57 16.62 -0.91
CA ILE A 30 3.53 16.01 -0.07
C ILE A 30 3.10 16.98 1.05
N ALA A 31 4.04 17.70 1.68
CA ALA A 31 3.72 18.69 2.70
C ALA A 31 2.89 19.85 2.11
N GLU A 32 3.30 20.39 0.96
CA GLU A 32 2.57 21.43 0.22
C GLU A 32 1.15 20.98 -0.16
N TRP A 33 0.97 19.72 -0.54
CA TRP A 33 -0.34 19.18 -0.88
C TRP A 33 -1.29 19.12 0.33
N ILE A 34 -0.75 18.82 1.52
CA ILE A 34 -1.54 18.69 2.76
C ILE A 34 -1.78 20.04 3.43
N ASP A 35 -0.92 21.05 3.16
CA ASP A 35 -0.91 22.34 3.82
C ASP A 35 -2.28 23.05 3.94
N PRO A 36 -3.15 23.06 2.90
CA PRO A 36 -4.46 23.71 3.00
C PRO A 36 -5.41 23.10 4.04
N VAL A 37 -5.19 21.84 4.43
CA VAL A 37 -6.04 21.11 5.39
C VAL A 37 -5.36 20.95 6.74
N LEU A 38 -4.06 20.66 6.73
CA LEU A 38 -3.28 20.42 7.95
C LEU A 38 -1.79 20.78 7.71
N PRO A 39 -1.39 22.04 7.94
CA PRO A 39 -0.02 22.50 7.76
C PRO A 39 1.01 21.60 8.45
N CYS A 40 2.04 21.20 7.72
CA CYS A 40 3.11 20.36 8.24
C CYS A 40 4.41 20.57 7.49
N ASP A 41 5.54 20.25 8.13
CA ASP A 41 6.86 20.34 7.50
C ASP A 41 7.28 19.02 6.85
N ARG A 42 8.24 19.10 5.91
CA ARG A 42 8.79 17.93 5.20
C ARG A 42 9.41 16.86 6.12
N LYS A 43 9.98 17.24 7.27
CA LYS A 43 10.58 16.27 8.23
C LYS A 43 9.46 15.51 8.94
N THR A 44 8.33 16.13 9.19
CA THR A 44 7.13 15.51 9.72
C THR A 44 6.54 14.53 8.71
N VAL A 45 6.43 14.89 7.43
CA VAL A 45 6.08 13.95 6.36
C VAL A 45 7.05 12.77 6.32
N GLY A 46 8.36 13.03 6.32
CA GLY A 46 9.38 11.98 6.29
C GLY A 46 9.31 10.99 7.45
N ARG A 47 8.94 11.45 8.67
CA ARG A 47 8.69 10.57 9.82
C ARG A 47 7.45 9.69 9.59
N ASN A 48 6.35 10.26 9.10
CA ASN A 48 5.13 9.50 8.81
C ASN A 48 5.36 8.47 7.70
N ILE A 49 6.10 8.79 6.64
CA ILE A 49 6.48 7.83 5.60
C ILE A 49 7.25 6.65 6.22
N LYS A 50 8.23 6.91 7.09
CA LYS A 50 8.96 5.85 7.79
C LYS A 50 8.04 4.99 8.66
N THR A 51 7.10 5.62 9.37
CA THR A 51 6.10 4.90 10.16
C THR A 51 5.22 4.01 9.27
N LEU A 52 4.73 4.51 8.13
CA LEU A 52 3.93 3.74 7.18
C LEU A 52 4.72 2.56 6.59
N GLN A 53 6.00 2.77 6.24
CA GLN A 53 6.86 1.67 5.82
C GLN A 53 7.03 0.61 6.92
N ALA A 54 7.23 1.02 8.17
CA ALA A 54 7.29 0.11 9.32
C ALA A 54 5.96 -0.62 9.59
N MET A 55 4.83 -0.03 9.19
CA MET A 55 3.50 -0.66 9.24
C MET A 55 3.25 -1.63 8.08
N GLY A 56 4.15 -1.70 7.08
CA GLY A 56 4.05 -2.63 5.95
C GLY A 56 3.48 -2.03 4.67
N TYR A 57 3.23 -0.72 4.60
CA TYR A 57 2.82 -0.10 3.34
C TYR A 57 3.98 -0.13 2.33
N PRO A 58 3.75 -0.54 1.07
CA PRO A 58 4.78 -0.73 0.05
C PRO A 58 5.26 0.60 -0.55
N ILE A 59 5.73 1.52 0.28
CA ILE A 59 6.20 2.83 -0.16
C ILE A 59 7.66 2.70 -0.59
N VAL A 60 7.93 2.97 -1.86
CA VAL A 60 9.27 2.88 -2.44
C VAL A 60 9.90 4.27 -2.49
N LYS A 61 11.15 4.35 -2.05
CA LYS A 61 11.98 5.56 -2.17
C LYS A 61 12.76 5.52 -3.49
N THR A 62 12.75 6.63 -4.21
CA THR A 62 13.54 6.86 -5.43
C THR A 62 14.42 8.11 -5.26
N SER A 63 15.24 8.41 -6.26
CA SER A 63 15.96 9.70 -6.32
C SER A 63 15.02 10.91 -6.49
N LYS A 64 13.82 10.70 -7.04
CA LYS A 64 12.84 11.76 -7.34
C LYS A 64 11.77 11.93 -6.25
N GLY A 65 11.69 11.03 -5.27
CA GLY A 65 10.70 11.10 -4.20
C GLY A 65 10.28 9.74 -3.68
N PHE A 66 9.05 9.64 -3.21
CA PHE A 66 8.42 8.44 -2.69
C PHE A 66 7.17 8.15 -3.51
N TYR A 67 6.88 6.87 -3.73
CA TYR A 67 5.62 6.44 -4.32
C TYR A 67 5.06 5.21 -3.62
N MET A 68 3.74 5.03 -3.70
CA MET A 68 3.10 3.80 -3.28
C MET A 68 3.25 2.75 -4.38
N ASP A 69 4.05 1.72 -4.15
CA ASP A 69 4.16 0.58 -5.08
C ASP A 69 2.89 -0.26 -4.95
N ARG A 70 1.91 0.06 -5.79
CA ARG A 70 0.60 -0.58 -5.84
C ARG A 70 0.67 -2.02 -6.39
N ARG A 71 1.53 -2.87 -5.85
CA ARG A 71 1.51 -4.32 -6.10
C ARG A 71 0.43 -5.00 -5.25
N GLN A 72 -0.80 -4.52 -5.36
CA GLN A 72 -1.95 -5.34 -5.00
C GLN A 72 -2.46 -5.96 -6.29
N PHE A 73 -2.60 -7.29 -6.30
CA PHE A 73 -3.30 -7.97 -7.37
C PHE A 73 -4.66 -7.30 -7.54
N ASN A 74 -4.96 -6.84 -8.74
CA ASN A 74 -6.30 -6.36 -9.04
C ASN A 74 -7.27 -7.55 -9.00
N ALA A 75 -8.58 -7.27 -8.99
CA ALA A 75 -9.59 -8.33 -8.84
C ALA A 75 -9.50 -9.40 -9.95
N GLU A 76 -9.07 -9.04 -11.15
CA GLU A 76 -8.86 -9.98 -12.26
C GLU A 76 -7.65 -10.88 -12.00
N GLU A 77 -6.52 -10.29 -11.60
CA GLU A 77 -5.30 -11.02 -11.29
C GLU A 77 -5.49 -11.95 -10.07
N ILE A 78 -6.26 -11.54 -9.06
CA ILE A 78 -6.64 -12.40 -7.92
C ILE A 78 -7.44 -13.60 -8.42
N ARG A 79 -8.48 -13.37 -9.23
CA ARG A 79 -9.30 -14.46 -9.79
C ARG A 79 -8.47 -15.42 -10.63
N PHE A 80 -7.55 -14.88 -11.43
CA PHE A 80 -6.64 -15.67 -12.25
C PHE A 80 -5.77 -16.59 -11.38
N VAL A 81 -5.08 -16.04 -10.36
CA VAL A 81 -4.23 -16.83 -9.45
C VAL A 81 -5.03 -17.88 -8.69
N LEU A 82 -6.18 -17.50 -8.13
CA LEU A 82 -7.03 -18.43 -7.40
C LEU A 82 -7.54 -19.58 -8.29
N ARG A 83 -7.88 -19.29 -9.55
CA ARG A 83 -8.27 -20.31 -10.51
C ARG A 83 -7.11 -21.22 -10.87
N ALA A 84 -5.93 -20.66 -11.15
CA ALA A 84 -4.74 -21.43 -11.48
C ALA A 84 -4.40 -22.48 -10.40
N VAL A 85 -4.58 -22.14 -9.12
CA VAL A 85 -4.39 -23.06 -8.00
C VAL A 85 -5.35 -24.25 -8.03
N MET A 86 -6.62 -24.04 -8.39
CA MET A 86 -7.61 -25.12 -8.48
C MET A 86 -7.32 -26.09 -9.64
N PHE A 87 -6.71 -25.61 -10.72
CA PHE A 87 -6.36 -26.44 -11.88
C PHE A 87 -4.94 -27.02 -11.84
N ALA A 88 -4.12 -26.67 -10.85
CA ALA A 88 -2.76 -27.17 -10.74
C ALA A 88 -2.71 -28.69 -10.48
N GLU A 89 -1.72 -29.37 -11.04
CA GLU A 89 -1.44 -30.78 -10.75
C GLU A 89 -0.62 -30.94 -9.45
N GLY A 90 -0.53 -32.16 -8.90
CA GLY A 90 0.35 -32.48 -7.77
C GLY A 90 -0.24 -32.29 -6.36
N LYS A 91 -1.52 -31.92 -6.26
CA LYS A 91 -2.30 -31.88 -5.01
C LYS A 91 -3.69 -32.47 -5.22
N ASP A 92 -4.27 -33.04 -4.17
CA ASP A 92 -5.68 -33.45 -4.21
C ASP A 92 -6.64 -32.24 -4.09
N GLU A 93 -7.93 -32.49 -4.27
CA GLU A 93 -8.94 -31.43 -4.28
C GLU A 93 -9.09 -30.75 -2.91
N GLU A 94 -8.96 -31.50 -1.81
CA GLU A 94 -9.06 -30.94 -0.46
C GLU A 94 -7.90 -29.99 -0.17
N GLU A 95 -6.69 -30.40 -0.53
CA GLU A 95 -5.49 -29.57 -0.40
C GLU A 95 -5.60 -28.28 -1.24
N LYS A 96 -6.13 -28.36 -2.47
CA LYS A 96 -6.31 -27.19 -3.35
C LYS A 96 -7.36 -26.24 -2.80
N VAL A 97 -8.50 -26.74 -2.34
CA VAL A 97 -9.54 -25.92 -1.72
C VAL A 97 -9.00 -25.19 -0.47
N GLU A 98 -8.21 -25.87 0.35
CA GLU A 98 -7.60 -25.25 1.53
C GLU A 98 -6.57 -24.16 1.13
N LEU A 99 -5.78 -24.40 0.09
CA LEU A 99 -4.84 -23.40 -0.43
C LEU A 99 -5.56 -22.20 -1.06
N TYR A 100 -6.63 -22.42 -1.82
CA TYR A 100 -7.52 -21.37 -2.34
C TYR A 100 -8.03 -20.49 -1.21
N LYS A 101 -8.54 -21.09 -0.12
CA LYS A 101 -9.07 -20.34 1.04
C LYS A 101 -7.98 -19.51 1.71
N LYS A 102 -6.77 -20.05 1.87
CA LYS A 102 -5.61 -19.33 2.42
C LYS A 102 -5.23 -18.13 1.57
N LEU A 103 -5.15 -18.30 0.24
CA LEU A 103 -4.83 -17.22 -0.69
C LEU A 103 -5.93 -16.16 -0.76
N HIS A 104 -7.20 -16.59 -0.82
CA HIS A 104 -8.33 -15.67 -0.82
C HIS A 104 -8.34 -14.80 0.45
N ARG A 105 -8.06 -15.39 1.62
CA ARG A 105 -7.86 -14.61 2.85
C ARG A 105 -6.65 -13.68 2.73
N ALA A 106 -5.51 -14.15 2.24
CA ALA A 106 -4.31 -13.31 2.08
C ALA A 106 -4.54 -12.10 1.15
N PHE A 107 -5.36 -12.24 0.11
CA PHE A 107 -5.72 -11.14 -0.79
C PHE A 107 -6.83 -10.22 -0.25
N GLN A 108 -7.63 -10.68 0.73
CA GLN A 108 -8.68 -9.88 1.38
C GLN A 108 -8.23 -9.22 2.68
N VAL A 109 -7.19 -9.73 3.34
CA VAL A 109 -6.61 -9.09 4.52
C VAL A 109 -5.80 -7.88 4.03
N ARG A 110 -6.51 -6.75 3.92
CA ARG A 110 -5.91 -5.42 4.08
C ARG A 110 -5.26 -5.41 5.46
N TRP A 111 -3.95 -5.58 5.51
CA TRP A 111 -3.20 -5.29 6.72
C TRP A 111 -3.26 -3.77 6.92
N TRP A 112 -4.20 -3.37 7.78
CA TRP A 112 -4.51 -2.03 8.32
C TRP A 112 -5.08 -1.00 7.34
#